data_AF-A0A9D6URN1-F1
#
_entry.id   AF-A0A9D6URN1-F1
#
_cell.length_a   1.000
_cell.length_b   1.000
_cell.length_c   1.000
_cell.angle_alpha   90.00
_cell.angle_beta   90.00
_cell.angle_gamma   90.00
#
_symmetry.space_group_name_H-M   'P 1'
#
loop_
_entity.id
_entity.type
_entity.pdbx_description
1 polymer ?
#
loop_
_entity_poly.entity_id
_entity_poly.type
_entity_poly.pdbx_seq_one_letter_code
_entity_poly.pdbx_strand_id
1 'polypeptide(L)'
;MDINPERIKEEEDNARKAGVERQVKFVEKNLFEADFHDADVVTLYLLPDVNLRLRPRLLKQLKLGARIVSHSFDMGDWTPDEKVEAQGRNLYLWKVTDKAKQQYGGE
;
A
#
# COMPACT_ATOMS: atom_id res chain seq x y z
N MET A 1 1.91 8.79 -3.38
CA MET A 1 1.32 9.63 -2.32
C MET A 1 2.35 9.72 -1.24
N ASP A 2 2.69 10.94 -0.87
CA ASP A 2 3.67 11.23 0.17
C ASP A 2 3.15 12.41 0.99
N ILE A 3 3.54 12.51 2.26
CA ILE A 3 3.16 13.66 3.11
C ILE A 3 4.18 14.80 2.97
N ASN A 4 5.36 14.52 2.43
CA ASN A 4 6.43 15.48 2.26
C ASN A 4 6.33 16.17 0.88
N PRO A 5 6.08 17.49 0.81
CA PRO A 5 5.98 18.22 -0.46
C PRO A 5 7.27 18.19 -1.28
N GLU A 6 8.45 18.07 -0.64
CA GLU A 6 9.72 17.95 -1.36
C GLU A 6 9.80 16.65 -2.16
N ARG A 7 9.26 15.56 -1.61
CA ARG A 7 9.19 14.25 -2.29
C ARG A 7 8.21 14.29 -3.45
N ILE A 8 7.06 14.94 -3.29
CA ILE A 8 6.12 15.15 -4.39
C ILE A 8 6.78 15.88 -5.56
N LYS A 9 7.54 16.95 -5.28
CA LYS A 9 8.27 17.68 -6.32
C LYS A 9 9.31 16.81 -7.03
N GLU A 10 10.08 16.03 -6.26
CA GLU A 10 11.07 15.10 -6.81
C GLU A 10 10.42 14.01 -7.69
N GLU A 11 9.31 13.45 -7.23
CA GLU A 11 8.52 12.45 -7.96
C GLU A 11 8.00 12.99 -9.29
N GLU A 12 7.46 14.21 -9.30
CA GLU A 12 7.02 14.89 -10.52
C GLU A 12 8.17 15.15 -11.50
N ASP A 13 9.33 15.60 -11.01
CA ASP A 13 10.53 15.78 -11.83
C ASP A 13 11.00 14.45 -12.44
N ASN A 14 10.96 13.37 -11.67
CA ASN A 14 11.34 12.04 -12.14
C ASN A 14 10.35 11.52 -13.19
N ALA A 15 9.05 11.73 -13.02
CA ALA A 15 8.04 11.36 -14.00
C ALA A 15 8.21 12.12 -15.33
N ARG A 16 8.53 13.42 -15.27
CA ARG A 16 8.86 14.22 -16.46
C ARG A 16 10.11 13.71 -17.17
N LYS A 17 11.19 13.43 -16.43
CA LYS A 17 12.44 12.88 -16.99
C LYS A 17 12.23 11.51 -17.64
N ALA A 18 11.35 10.68 -17.07
CA ALA A 18 11.01 9.36 -17.60
C ALA A 18 9.95 9.39 -18.72
N GLY A 19 9.30 10.53 -18.97
CA GLY A 19 8.26 10.69 -20.00
C GLY A 19 6.95 9.97 -19.69
N VAL A 20 6.61 9.81 -18.41
CA VAL A 20 5.41 9.09 -17.93
C VAL A 20 4.43 9.97 -17.16
N GLU A 21 4.62 11.29 -17.18
CA GLU A 21 3.84 12.25 -16.38
C GLU A 21 2.33 12.22 -16.68
N ARG A 22 1.92 11.72 -17.84
CA ARG A 22 0.50 11.54 -18.21
C ARG A 22 -0.14 10.26 -17.65
N GLN A 23 0.67 9.33 -17.15
CA GLN A 23 0.23 8.02 -16.64
C GLN A 23 0.22 7.97 -15.10
N VAL A 24 0.85 8.95 -14.45
CA VAL A 24 1.02 8.97 -12.99
C VAL A 24 0.40 10.22 -12.39
N LYS A 25 -0.09 10.10 -11.15
CA LYS A 25 -0.54 11.21 -10.34
C LYS A 25 0.10 11.10 -8.97
N PHE A 26 0.81 12.15 -8.57
CA PHE A 26 1.34 12.30 -7.22
C PHE A 26 0.35 13.11 -6.38
N VAL A 27 0.24 12.74 -5.11
CA VAL A 27 -0.74 13.32 -4.18
C VAL A 27 -0.04 13.57 -2.87
N GLU A 28 0.08 14.85 -2.49
CA GLU A 28 0.55 15.25 -1.18
C GLU A 28 -0.57 14.96 -0.15
N LYS A 29 -0.43 13.89 0.61
CA LYS A 29 -1.47 13.50 1.57
C LYS A 29 -0.95 12.54 2.62
N ASN A 30 -1.50 12.66 3.83
CA ASN A 30 -1.38 11.65 4.86
C ASN A 30 -2.07 10.35 4.41
N LEU A 31 -1.32 9.25 4.34
CA LEU A 31 -1.85 7.96 3.91
C LEU A 31 -3.02 7.45 4.79
N PHE A 32 -3.08 7.87 6.06
CA PHE A 32 -4.17 7.50 6.97
C PHE A 32 -5.49 8.22 6.66
N GLU A 33 -5.46 9.24 5.80
CA GLU A 33 -6.61 10.03 5.35
C GLU A 33 -6.90 9.80 3.86
N ALA A 34 -6.11 8.96 3.20
CA ALA A 34 -6.23 8.67 1.79
C ALA A 34 -7.47 7.84 1.47
N ASP A 35 -7.89 7.91 0.21
CA ASP A 35 -8.95 7.09 -0.34
C ASP A 35 -8.33 5.98 -1.20
N PHE A 36 -8.69 4.73 -0.90
CA PHE A 36 -8.18 3.53 -1.56
C PHE A 36 -9.25 2.79 -2.38
N HIS A 37 -10.49 3.27 -2.47
CA HIS A 37 -11.58 2.51 -3.09
C HIS A 37 -11.33 2.11 -4.55
N ASP A 38 -10.59 2.94 -5.29
CA ASP A 38 -10.30 2.69 -6.70
C ASP A 38 -9.06 1.83 -6.95
N ALA A 39 -8.28 1.50 -5.91
CA ALA A 39 -7.03 0.76 -6.08
C ALA A 39 -7.27 -0.76 -6.23
N ASP A 40 -6.76 -1.33 -7.32
CA ASP A 40 -6.68 -2.79 -7.51
C ASP A 40 -5.42 -3.40 -6.88
N VAL A 41 -4.37 -2.59 -6.71
CA VAL A 41 -3.09 -2.97 -6.09
C VAL A 41 -2.58 -1.82 -5.24
N VAL A 42 -2.12 -2.14 -4.03
CA VAL A 42 -1.45 -1.20 -3.11
C VAL A 42 -0.06 -1.73 -2.80
N THR A 43 0.96 -0.88 -2.98
CA THR A 43 2.37 -1.21 -2.67
C THR A 43 2.84 -0.41 -1.47
N LEU A 44 3.46 -1.07 -0.49
CA LEU A 44 3.86 -0.47 0.78
C LEU A 44 5.34 -0.69 1.04
N TYR A 45 6.03 0.37 1.45
CA TYR A 45 7.32 0.28 2.11
C TYR A 45 7.34 1.23 3.30
N LEU A 46 6.87 0.73 4.45
CA LEU A 46 6.60 1.51 5.65
C LEU A 46 7.33 0.88 6.86
N LEU A 47 6.78 1.05 8.07
CA LEU A 47 7.23 0.39 9.31
C LEU A 47 6.16 -0.60 9.80
N PRO A 48 6.52 -1.59 10.64
CA PRO A 48 5.57 -2.58 11.16
C PRO A 48 4.30 -1.97 11.76
N ASP A 49 4.45 -1.02 12.69
CA ASP A 49 3.31 -0.39 13.38
C ASP A 49 2.43 0.44 12.43
N VAL A 50 3.04 1.01 11.38
CA VAL A 50 2.34 1.78 10.35
C VAL A 50 1.49 0.85 9.49
N ASN A 51 2.02 -0.33 9.09
CA ASN A 51 1.24 -1.35 8.38
C ASN A 51 0.03 -1.80 9.19
N LEU A 52 0.22 -2.10 10.47
CA LEU A 52 -0.86 -2.56 11.36
C LEU A 52 -1.95 -1.50 11.54
N ARG A 53 -1.55 -0.23 11.71
CA ARG A 53 -2.49 0.89 11.81
C ARG A 53 -3.26 1.13 10.50
N LEU A 54 -2.63 0.89 9.35
CA LEU A 54 -3.22 1.11 8.04
C LEU A 54 -4.16 -0.03 7.60
N ARG A 55 -3.89 -1.27 8.05
CA ARG A 55 -4.61 -2.49 7.65
C ARG A 55 -6.14 -2.38 7.71
N PRO A 56 -6.78 -1.93 8.82
CA PRO A 56 -8.24 -1.80 8.88
C PRO A 56 -8.81 -0.90 7.77
N ARG A 57 -8.14 0.22 7.49
CA ARG A 57 -8.57 1.17 6.45
C ARG A 57 -8.47 0.57 5.05
N LEU A 58 -7.38 -0.15 4.75
CA LEU A 58 -7.23 -0.86 3.48
C LEU A 58 -8.34 -1.89 3.30
N LEU A 59 -8.58 -2.72 4.31
CA LEU A 59 -9.63 -3.76 4.23
C LEU A 59 -11.04 -3.17 4.13
N LYS A 60 -11.30 -2.03 4.77
CA LYS A 60 -12.58 -1.34 4.65
C LYS A 60 -12.82 -0.83 3.22
N GLN A 61 -11.81 -0.20 2.60
CA GLN A 61 -11.98 0.55 1.36
C GLN A 61 -11.69 -0.26 0.08
N LEU A 62 -10.71 -1.17 0.11
CA LEU A 62 -10.32 -1.93 -1.07
C LEU A 62 -11.41 -2.89 -1.51
N LYS A 63 -11.52 -3.10 -2.83
CA LYS A 63 -12.44 -4.09 -3.41
C LYS A 63 -11.98 -5.52 -3.09
N LEU A 64 -12.91 -6.47 -3.13
CA LEU A 64 -12.54 -7.89 -3.08
C LEU A 64 -11.64 -8.24 -4.28
N GLY A 65 -10.61 -9.03 -4.04
CA GLY A 65 -9.59 -9.39 -5.02
C GLY A 65 -8.46 -8.37 -5.18
N ALA A 66 -8.57 -7.17 -4.59
CA ALA A 66 -7.46 -6.21 -4.57
C ALA A 66 -6.25 -6.81 -3.87
N ARG A 67 -5.04 -6.43 -4.29
CA ARG A 67 -3.78 -6.96 -3.77
C ARG A 67 -3.03 -5.93 -2.97
N ILE A 68 -2.46 -6.36 -1.86
CA ILE A 68 -1.55 -5.54 -1.05
C ILE A 68 -0.18 -6.20 -1.09
N VAL A 69 0.83 -5.47 -1.53
CA VAL A 69 2.24 -5.91 -1.53
C VAL A 69 3.00 -5.05 -0.54
N SER A 70 3.69 -5.67 0.43
CA SER A 70 4.53 -4.95 1.39
C SER A 70 5.98 -5.42 1.34
N HIS A 71 6.89 -4.45 1.32
CA HIS A 71 8.33 -4.69 1.37
C HIS A 71 8.84 -4.68 2.83
N SER A 72 9.60 -5.71 3.17
CA SER A 72 10.26 -5.98 4.46
C SER A 72 9.36 -6.31 5.65
N PHE A 73 8.19 -5.70 5.77
CA PHE A 73 7.33 -5.84 6.97
C PHE A 73 5.97 -6.45 6.64
N ASP A 74 5.46 -7.28 7.55
CA ASP A 74 4.19 -7.97 7.38
C ASP A 74 2.99 -7.17 7.92
N MET A 75 1.84 -7.84 8.05
CA MET A 75 0.62 -7.32 8.66
C MET A 75 0.27 -8.07 9.95
N GLY A 76 1.27 -8.50 10.73
CA GLY A 76 1.09 -9.15 12.03
C GLY A 76 0.38 -10.51 11.93
N ASP A 77 -0.76 -10.63 12.59
CA ASP A 77 -1.55 -11.87 12.66
C ASP A 77 -2.30 -12.20 11.35
N TRP A 78 -2.29 -11.30 10.36
CA TRP A 78 -2.82 -11.59 9.04
C TRP A 78 -1.73 -12.24 8.17
N THR A 79 -1.77 -13.58 8.09
CA THR A 79 -0.82 -14.36 7.30
C THR A 79 -0.87 -13.98 5.81
N PRO A 80 0.29 -13.74 5.16
CA PRO A 80 0.36 -13.46 3.73
C PRO A 80 -0.04 -14.67 2.88
N ASP A 81 -0.66 -14.41 1.73
CA ASP A 81 -0.92 -15.43 0.71
C ASP A 81 0.38 -15.92 0.08
N GLU A 82 1.33 -15.00 -0.14
CA GLU A 82 2.66 -15.33 -0.66
C GLU A 82 3.74 -14.54 0.08
N LYS A 83 4.88 -15.21 0.31
CA LYS A 83 6.10 -14.61 0.85
C LYS A 83 7.27 -14.98 -0.04
N VAL A 84 7.97 -13.97 -0.55
CA VAL A 84 9.13 -14.14 -1.44
C VAL A 84 10.33 -13.45 -0.82
N GLU A 85 11.48 -14.11 -0.81
CA GLU A 85 12.75 -13.46 -0.49
C GLU A 85 13.40 -12.94 -1.77
N ALA A 86 13.69 -11.64 -1.81
CA ALA A 86 14.36 -10.96 -2.92
C ALA A 86 15.45 -10.05 -2.36
N GLN A 87 16.70 -10.28 -2.80
CA GLN A 87 17.86 -9.46 -2.41
C GLN A 87 18.02 -9.30 -0.89
N GLY A 88 17.80 -10.37 -0.12
CA GLY A 88 17.88 -10.37 1.34
C GLY A 88 16.74 -9.64 2.05
N ARG A 89 15.64 -9.33 1.34
CA ARG A 89 14.43 -8.72 1.89
C ARG A 89 13.22 -9.60 1.61
N ASN A 90 12.28 -9.61 2.54
CA ASN A 90 11.00 -10.28 2.33
C ASN A 90 10.02 -9.36 1.60
N LEU A 91 9.33 -9.90 0.62
CA LEU A 91 8.13 -9.34 0.01
C LEU A 91 6.94 -10.18 0.44
N TYR A 92 5.87 -9.51 0.83
CA TYR A 92 4.64 -10.14 1.26
C TYR A 92 3.48 -9.70 0.37
N LEU A 93 2.62 -10.65 0.01
CA LEU A 93 1.41 -10.40 -0.77
C LEU A 93 0.19 -10.89 0.01
N TRP A 94 -0.85 -10.05 0.03
CA TRP A 94 -2.19 -10.43 0.46
C TRP A 94 -3.22 -10.09 -0.62
N LYS A 95 -4.27 -10.89 -0.70
CA LYS A 95 -5.48 -10.64 -1.46
C LYS A 95 -6.60 -10.29 -0.49
N VAL A 96 -7.32 -9.21 -0.79
CA VAL A 96 -8.46 -8.78 -0.01
C VAL A 96 -9.62 -9.74 -0.26
N THR A 97 -10.05 -10.45 0.77
CA THR A 97 -11.19 -11.39 0.74
C THR A 97 -12.24 -10.98 1.76
N ASP A 98 -13.47 -11.49 1.62
CA ASP A 98 -14.53 -11.24 2.60
C ASP A 98 -14.11 -11.70 4.01
N LYS A 99 -13.46 -12.87 4.10
CA LYS A 99 -12.91 -13.38 5.34
C LYS A 99 -11.88 -12.41 5.94
N ALA A 100 -10.94 -11.92 5.14
CA ALA A 100 -9.94 -10.98 5.62
C ALA A 100 -10.57 -9.67 6.12
N LYS A 101 -11.56 -9.15 5.40
CA LYS A 101 -12.32 -7.96 5.82
C LYS A 101 -13.03 -8.17 7.15
N GLN A 102 -13.73 -9.30 7.32
CA GLN A 102 -14.44 -9.62 8.56
C GLN A 102 -13.50 -9.83 9.75
N GLN A 103 -12.34 -10.45 9.52
CA GLN A 103 -11.41 -10.84 10.59
C GLN A 103 -10.44 -9.71 10.99
N TYR A 104 -9.98 -8.91 10.03
CA TYR A 104 -8.88 -7.95 10.24
C TYR A 104 -9.26 -6.50 9.87
N GLY A 105 -10.48 -6.26 9.37
CA GLY A 105 -10.95 -4.94 8.93
C GLY A 105 -11.26 -3.95 10.05
N GLY A 106 -11.22 -4.38 11.31
CA GLY A 106 -11.68 -3.59 12.46
C GLY A 106 -13.21 -3.41 12.47
N GLU A 107 -13.71 -2.78 13.53
CA GLU A 107 -15.10 -2.28 13.59
C GLU A 107 -15.31 -1.04 12.69
#